data_AF-A0AAW7AWP7-F1
#
_entry.id   AF-A0AAW7AWP7-F1
#
_cell.length_a   1.000
_cell.length_b   1.000
_cell.length_c   1.000
_cell.angle_alpha   90.00
_cell.angle_beta   90.00
_cell.angle_gamma   90.00
#
_symmetry.space_group_name_H-M   'P 1'
#
loop_
_entity.id
_entity.type
_entity.pdbx_description
1 polymer ?
#
loop_
_entity_poly.entity_id
_entity_poly.type
_entity_poly.pdbx_seq_one_letter_code
_entity_poly.pdbx_strand_id
1 'polypeptide(L)' 'MTAGQYTCTDYRQEMILLGLRRQLSDPRLSDAQREEIMKKIREMEYQMGMA' A
#
# COMPACT_ATOMS: atom_id res chain seq x y z
N MET A 1 11.75 -4.25 26.40
CA MET A 1 10.79 -5.00 25.56
C MET A 1 10.40 -4.09 24.42
N THR A 2 10.75 -4.50 23.20
CA THR A 2 10.93 -3.71 21.98
C THR A 2 9.64 -3.64 21.16
N ALA A 3 8.96 -2.49 21.16
CA ALA A 3 7.88 -2.19 20.22
C ALA A 3 7.96 -0.70 19.88
N GLY A 4 8.52 -0.36 18.72
CA GLY A 4 8.58 1.05 18.30
C GLY A 4 9.67 1.40 17.28
N GLN A 5 10.10 0.48 16.42
CA GLN A 5 10.87 0.84 15.22
C GLN A 5 9.99 0.90 13.97
N TYR A 6 8.73 1.32 14.10
CA TYR A 6 8.00 1.85 12.95
C TYR A 6 8.47 3.28 12.79
N THR A 7 9.48 3.47 11.94
CA THR A 7 9.92 4.81 11.58
C THR A 7 8.72 5.56 10.99
N CYS A 8 8.62 6.89 11.12
CA CYS A 8 7.51 7.68 10.52
C CYS A 8 7.27 7.37 9.02
N THR A 9 8.26 6.75 8.36
CA THR A 9 8.19 6.20 7.01
C THR A 9 7.18 5.06 6.89
N ASP A 10 7.18 4.09 7.81
CA ASP A 10 6.25 2.96 7.82
C ASP A 10 4.80 3.41 7.97
N TYR A 11 4.53 4.34 8.89
CA TYR A 11 3.17 4.85 9.10
C TYR A 11 2.62 5.57 7.86
N ARG A 12 3.47 6.33 7.14
CA ARG A 12 3.04 6.94 5.87
C ARG A 12 2.79 5.89 4.80
N GLN A 13 3.66 4.89 4.69
CA GLN A 13 3.51 3.83 3.71
C GLN A 13 2.21 3.04 3.99
N GLU A 14 1.90 2.73 5.24
CA GLU A 14 0.63 2.12 5.65
C GLU A 14 -0.59 3.01 5.27
N MET A 15 -0.52 4.32 5.51
CA MET A 15 -1.57 5.25 5.08
C MET A 15 -1.76 5.26 3.56
N ILE A 16 -0.67 5.25 2.79
CA ILE A 16 -0.72 5.22 1.33
C ILE A 16 -1.30 3.87 0.86
N LEU A 17 -0.85 2.75 1.44
CA LEU A 17 -1.33 1.40 1.13
C LEU A 17 -2.83 1.26 1.42
N LEU A 18 -3.30 1.82 2.55
CA LEU A 18 -4.71 1.87 2.89
C LEU A 18 -5.51 2.70 1.86
N GLY A 19 -4.97 3.83 1.43
CA GLY A 19 -5.58 4.66 0.38
C GLY A 19 -5.64 3.96 -0.98
N LEU A 20 -4.60 3.22 -1.35
CA LEU A 20 -4.55 2.43 -2.59
C LEU A 20 -5.52 1.24 -2.53
N ARG A 21 -5.61 0.53 -1.40
CA ARG A 21 -6.60 -0.54 -1.19
C ARG A 21 -8.03 -0.01 -1.24
N ARG A 22 -8.29 1.15 -0.64
CA ARG A 22 -9.61 1.80 -0.69
C ARG A 22 -9.98 2.18 -2.12
N GLN A 23 -9.03 2.70 -2.89
CA GLN A 23 -9.23 2.94 -4.31
C GLN A 23 -9.53 1.63 -5.03
N LEU A 24 -8.79 0.55 -4.79
CA LEU A 24 -9.01 -0.76 -5.42
C LEU A 24 -10.42 -1.35 -5.20
N SER A 25 -11.09 -0.95 -4.10
CA SER A 25 -12.48 -1.31 -3.81
C SER A 25 -13.51 -0.45 -4.56
N ASP A 26 -13.10 0.60 -5.26
CA ASP A 26 -14.00 1.44 -6.04
C ASP A 26 -14.47 0.67 -7.31
N PRO A 27 -15.78 0.42 -7.45
CA PRO A 27 -16.33 -0.31 -8.60
C PRO A 27 -16.27 0.47 -9.92
N ARG A 28 -15.87 1.75 -9.89
CA ARG A 28 -15.69 2.60 -11.09
C ARG A 28 -14.28 2.53 -11.66
N LEU A 29 -13.35 1.84 -11.00
CA LEU A 29 -12.01 1.62 -11.54
C LEU A 29 -12.08 0.77 -12.81
N SER A 30 -11.41 1.25 -13.85
CA SER A 30 -11.13 0.44 -15.02
C SER A 30 -10.06 -0.61 -14.71
N ASP A 31 -10.09 -1.75 -15.40
CA ASP A 31 -9.11 -2.83 -15.21
C ASP A 31 -7.66 -2.35 -15.28
N ALA A 32 -7.35 -1.44 -16.21
CA ALA A 32 -6.03 -0.83 -16.33
C ALA A 32 -5.60 -0.06 -15.07
N GLN A 33 -6.51 0.71 -14.47
CA GLN A 33 -6.22 1.47 -13.24
C GLN A 33 -6.09 0.53 -12.05
N ARG A 34 -6.93 -0.51 -11.99
CA ARG A 34 -6.88 -1.53 -10.95
C ARG A 34 -5.56 -2.29 -10.97
N GLU A 35 -5.06 -2.63 -12.17
CA GLU A 35 -3.77 -3.30 -12.35
C GLU A 35 -2.60 -2.39 -11.95
N GLU A 36 -2.64 -1.10 -12.31
CA GLU A 36 -1.63 -0.13 -11.90
C GLU A 36 -1.58 0.05 -10.36
N ILE A 37 -2.75 0.14 -9.72
CA ILE A 37 -2.86 0.25 -8.26
C ILE A 37 -2.34 -1.02 -7.59
N MET A 38 -2.69 -2.21 -8.10
CA MET A 38 -2.16 -3.49 -7.59
C MET A 38 -0.64 -3.57 -7.71
N LYS A 39 -0.07 -3.13 -8.84
CA LYS A 39 1.38 -3.12 -9.04
C LYS A 39 2.08 -2.20 -8.05
N LYS A 40 1.52 -1.01 -7.81
CA LYS A 40 2.03 -0.04 -6.81
C LYS A 40 1.96 -0.60 -5.38
N ILE A 41 0.87 -1.27 -5.01
CA ILE A 41 0.74 -1.93 -3.70
C ILE A 41 1.85 -2.97 -3.53
N ARG A 42 2.05 -3.83 -4.54
CA ARG A 42 3.03 -4.93 -4.47
C ARG A 42 4.48 -4.43 -4.39
N GLU A 43 4.80 -3.38 -5.14
CA GLU A 43 6.11 -2.73 -5.08
C GLU A 43 6.35 -2.10 -3.70
N MET A 44 5.33 -1.46 -3.13
CA MET A 44 5.38 -0.87 -1.79
C MET A 44 5.56 -1.92 -0.70
N GLU A 45 4.78 -3.01 -0.73
CA GLU A 45 4.91 -4.14 0.21
C GLU A 45 6.32 -4.76 0.16
N TYR A 46 6.92 -4.84 -1.04
CA TYR A 46 8.29 -5.31 -1.22
C TYR A 46 9.33 -4.32 -0.65
N GLN A 47 9.18 -3.01 -0.90
CA GLN A 47 10.06 -1.98 -0.34
C GLN A 47 9.98 -1.90 1.20
N MET A 48 8.82 -2.22 1.78
CA MET A 48 8.62 -2.33 3.22
C MET A 48 9.16 -3.63 3.83
N GLY A 49 9.59 -4.60 3.00
CA GLY A 49 10.06 -5.91 3.47
C GLY A 49 8.95 -6.78 4.07
N MET A 50 7.69 -6.56 3.67
CA MET A 50 6.54 -7.33 4.12
C MET A 50 6.31 -8.63 3.31
N ALA A 51 7.01 -8.82 2.19
CA ALA A 51 6.82 -9.92 1.23
C ALA A 51 8.11 -10.69 0.94
#